data_AF-A0A519RS21-F1
#
_entry.id   AF-A0A519RS21-F1
#
_cell.length_a   1.000
_cell.length_b   1.000
_cell.length_c   1.000
_cell.angle_alpha   90.00
_cell.angle_beta   90.00
_cell.angle_gamma   90.00
#
_symmetry.space_group_name_H-M   'P 1'
#
loop_
_entity.id
_entity.type
_entity.pdbx_description
1 polymer ?
#
loop_
_entity_poly.entity_id
_entity_poly.type
_entity_poly.pdbx_seq_one_letter_code
_entity_poly.pdbx_strand_id
1 'polypeptide(L)' 'MAPILVEPLSEKDYELLQQLEALNILRVLSKATPPVATAPRKWAGALSPKSAADWDKHLEQIRNEWGRDI' A
#
# COMPACT_ATOMS: atom_id res chain seq x y z
N MET A 1 -28.84 -11.22 12.37
CA MET A 1 -29.15 -9.79 12.16
C MET A 1 -28.05 -9.21 11.28
N ALA A 2 -28.40 -8.38 10.29
CA ALA A 2 -27.41 -7.77 9.40
C ALA A 2 -26.81 -6.52 10.08
N PRO A 3 -25.47 -6.31 10.00
CA PRO A 3 -24.86 -5.09 10.51
C PRO A 3 -25.27 -3.88 9.66
N ILE A 4 -25.49 -2.74 10.31
CA ILE A 4 -25.81 -1.47 9.66
C ILE A 4 -24.55 -0.60 9.68
N LEU A 5 -24.23 0.02 8.55
CA LEU A 5 -23.14 0.99 8.43
C LEU A 5 -23.69 2.38 8.78
N VAL A 6 -23.08 3.04 9.75
CA VAL A 6 -23.46 4.38 10.22
C VAL A 6 -22.26 5.30 10.04
N GLU A 7 -22.47 6.42 9.37
CA GLU A 7 -21.46 7.46 9.17
C GLU A 7 -21.85 8.69 10.01
N PRO A 8 -21.07 9.05 11.05
CA PRO A 8 -21.27 10.29 11.79
C PRO A 8 -20.86 11.49 10.93
N LEU A 9 -21.73 12.49 10.83
CA LEU A 9 -21.54 13.68 10.00
C LEU A 9 -20.92 14.85 10.78
N SER A 10 -20.90 14.76 12.10
CA SER A 10 -20.31 15.74 13.00
C SER A 10 -19.64 15.08 14.21
N GLU A 11 -18.77 15.82 14.90
CA GLU A 11 -18.11 15.35 16.13
C GLU A 11 -19.12 15.04 17.25
N LYS A 12 -20.22 15.81 17.34
CA LYS A 12 -21.28 15.56 18.32
C LYS A 12 -21.96 14.22 18.11
N ASP A 13 -22.07 13.76 16.87
CA ASP A 13 -22.65 12.46 16.55
C ASP A 13 -21.74 11.32 17.03
N TYR A 14 -20.42 11.55 17.08
CA TYR A 14 -19.46 10.59 17.61
C TYR A 14 -19.61 10.37 19.11
N GLU A 15 -19.82 11.45 19.86
CA GLU A 15 -20.09 11.38 21.30
C GLU A 15 -21.40 10.62 21.57
N LEU A 16 -22.44 10.89 20.77
CA LEU A 16 -23.72 10.19 20.87
C LEU A 16 -23.56 8.68 20.61
N LEU A 17 -22.79 8.29 19.58
CA LEU A 17 -22.52 6.88 19.28
C LEU A 17 -21.78 6.19 20.42
N GLN A 18 -20.83 6.86 21.08
CA GLN A 18 -20.16 6.34 22.27
C GLN A 18 -21.11 6.18 23.46
N GLN A 19 -22.03 7.14 23.67
CA GLN A 19 -23.04 7.04 24.71
C GLN A 19 -24.00 5.87 24.48
N LEU A 20 -24.41 5.63 23.23
CA LEU A 20 -25.26 4.49 22.85
C LEU A 20 -24.55 3.14 23.02
N GLU A 21 -23.23 3.11 22.79
CA GLU A 21 -22.40 1.94 23.10
C GLU A 21 -22.33 1.68 24.60
N ALA A 22 -22.14 2.71 25.43
CA ALA A 22 -22.12 2.58 26.89
C ALA A 22 -23.45 2.04 27.46
N LEU A 23 -24.56 2.30 26.77
CA LEU A 23 -25.89 1.77 27.10
C LEU A 23 -26.15 0.37 26.52
N ASN A 24 -25.17 -0.25 25.84
CA ASN A 24 -25.27 -1.54 25.16
C ASN A 24 -26.36 -1.63 24.08
N ILE A 25 -26.75 -0.49 23.50
CA ILE A 25 -27.76 -0.42 22.44
C ILE A 25 -27.13 -0.71 21.07
N LEU A 26 -25.87 -0.29 20.89
CA LEU A 26 -25.07 -0.47 19.68
C LEU A 26 -23.69 -1.02 20.06
N ARG A 27 -23.05 -1.73 19.12
CA ARG A 27 -21.65 -2.17 19.26
C ARG A 27 -20.86 -1.67 18.08
N VAL A 28 -19.79 -0.91 18.33
CA VAL A 28 -18.93 -0.43 17.26
C VAL A 28 -18.10 -1.60 16.73
N LEU A 29 -18.30 -1.94 15.45
CA LEU A 29 -17.50 -2.96 14.77
C LEU A 29 -16.33 -2.27 14.08
N SER A 30 -15.17 -2.22 14.74
CA SER A 30 -13.94 -1.81 14.07
C SER A 30 -13.62 -2.81 12.97
N LYS A 31 -13.71 -2.37 11.71
CA LYS A 31 -13.20 -3.14 10.59
C LYS A 31 -11.68 -3.21 10.77
N ALA A 32 -11.18 -4.34 11.26
CA ALA A 32 -9.75 -4.57 11.34
C ALA A 32 -9.21 -4.43 9.91
N THR A 33 -8.51 -3.32 9.64
CA THR A 33 -7.79 -3.16 8.38
C THR A 33 -6.81 -4.32 8.33
N PRO A 34 -6.89 -5.21 7.33
CA PRO A 34 -5.90 -6.27 7.21
C PRO A 34 -4.53 -5.59 7.16
N PRO A 35 -3.52 -6.12 7.90
CA PRO A 35 -2.20 -5.52 7.91
C PRO A 35 -1.75 -5.38 6.46
N VAL A 36 -1.44 -4.15 6.04
CA VAL A 36 -0.87 -3.89 4.72
C VAL A 36 0.37 -4.77 4.63
N ALA A 37 0.32 -5.77 3.77
CA ALA A 37 1.43 -6.69 3.58
C ALA A 37 2.63 -5.86 3.13
N THR A 38 3.56 -5.60 4.04
CA THR A 38 4.80 -4.93 3.73
C THR A 38 5.53 -5.84 2.74
N ALA A 39 5.67 -5.37 1.51
CA ALA A 39 6.40 -6.08 0.47
C ALA A 39 7.75 -6.53 1.04
N PRO A 40 8.13 -7.79 0.85
CA PRO A 40 9.27 -8.34 1.57
C PRO A 40 10.54 -7.56 1.15
N ARG A 41 11.26 -7.02 2.13
CA ARG A 41 12.45 -6.15 2.00
C ARG A 41 13.55 -6.68 1.06
N LYS A 42 13.50 -7.95 0.69
CA LYS A 42 14.43 -8.62 -0.25
C LYS A 42 14.53 -7.97 -1.64
N TRP A 43 13.57 -7.13 -2.03
CA TRP A 43 13.58 -6.42 -3.32
C TRP A 43 13.65 -4.90 -3.20
N ALA A 44 13.84 -4.35 -2.00
CA ALA A 44 14.01 -2.92 -1.81
C ALA A 44 15.36 -2.49 -2.43
N GLY A 45 15.31 -1.88 -3.62
CA GLY A 45 16.50 -1.46 -4.38
C GLY A 45 16.92 -2.39 -5.52
N ALA A 46 16.19 -3.48 -5.78
CA ALA A 46 16.44 -4.30 -6.96
C ALA A 46 15.93 -3.59 -8.23
N LEU A 47 16.80 -3.45 -9.24
CA LEU A 47 16.39 -2.98 -10.56
C LEU A 47 15.34 -3.94 -11.13
N SER A 48 14.31 -3.38 -11.78
CA SER A 48 13.34 -4.22 -12.49
C SER A 48 14.04 -5.04 -13.58
N PRO A 49 13.59 -6.26 -13.91
CA PRO A 49 14.20 -7.07 -14.95
C PRO A 49 14.28 -6.35 -16.30
N LYS A 50 13.30 -5.49 -16.59
CA LYS A 50 13.29 -4.62 -17.77
C LYS A 50 14.41 -3.59 -17.72
N SER A 51 14.56 -2.90 -16.59
CA SER A 51 15.65 -1.94 -16.41
C SER A 51 17.00 -2.62 -16.56
N ALA A 52 17.23 -3.77 -15.91
CA ALA A 52 18.50 -4.50 -16.04
C ALA A 52 18.86 -4.81 -17.50
N ALA A 53 17.89 -5.31 -18.29
CA ALA A 53 18.10 -5.60 -19.71
C ALA A 53 18.40 -4.35 -20.55
N ASP A 54 17.75 -3.22 -20.24
CA ASP A 54 18.03 -1.95 -20.92
C ASP A 54 19.46 -1.45 -20.59
N TRP A 55 19.90 -1.59 -19.34
CA TRP A 55 21.26 -1.23 -18.92
C TRP A 55 22.32 -2.11 -19.60
N ASP A 56 22.10 -3.43 -19.67
CA ASP A 56 23.01 -4.35 -20.36
C ASP A 56 23.14 -4.00 -21.85
N LYS A 57 22.03 -3.67 -22.51
CA LYS A 57 22.04 -3.24 -23.91
C LYS A 57 22.81 -1.93 -24.12
N HIS A 58 22.67 -0.97 -23.21
CA HIS A 58 23.44 0.28 -23.25
C HIS A 58 24.94 0.03 -23.05
N LEU A 59 25.32 -0.88 -22.15
CA LEU A 59 26.73 -1.25 -21.94
C LEU A 59 27.33 -1.94 -23.17
N GLU A 60 26.57 -2.80 -23.85
CA GLU A 60 27.00 -3.41 -25.11
C GLU A 60 27.17 -2.39 -26.23
N GLN A 61 26.28 -1.39 -26.34
CA GLN A 61 26.41 -0.32 -27.32
C GLN A 61 27.70 0.49 -27.10
N ILE A 62 27.97 0.90 -25.86
CA ILE A 62 29.21 1.59 -25.50
C ILE A 62 30.40 0.70 -25.86
N ARG A 63 30.43 -0.56 -25.44
CA ARG A 63 31.55 -1.47 -25.75
C ARG A 63 31.82 -1.60 -27.26
N ASN A 64 30.76 -1.65 -28.07
CA ASN A 64 30.87 -1.75 -29.52
C ASN A 64 31.33 -0.45 -30.19
N GLU A 65 31.03 0.71 -29.61
CA GLU A 65 31.54 2.00 -30.07
C GLU A 65 33.05 2.11 -29.83
N TRP A 66 33.51 1.72 -28.63
CA TRP A 66 34.94 1.75 -28.31
C TRP A 66 35.77 0.69 -29.03
N GLY A 67 35.15 -0.44 -29.43
CA GLY A 67 35.79 -1.49 -30.23
C GLY A 67 35.85 -1.19 -31.73
N ARG A 68 35.21 -0.11 -32.21
CA ARG A 68 35.24 0.30 -33.62
C ARG A 68 36.40 1.23 -33.97
N ASP A 69 37.06 1.82 -32.97
CA ASP A 69 38.19 2.74 -33.12
C ASP A 69 39.57 2.07 -32.87
N ILE A 70 39.66 0.74 -33.02
CA ILE A 70 40.92 -0.04 -32.93
C ILE A 70 41.16 -0.83 -34.21
#